data_AF-A0A327K9B7-F1
#
_entry.id   AF-A0A327K9B7-F1
#
_cell.length_a   1.000
_cell.length_b   1.000
_cell.length_c   1.000
_cell.angle_alpha   90.00
_cell.angle_beta   90.00
_cell.angle_gamma   90.00
#
_symmetry.space_group_name_H-M   'P 1'
#
loop_
_entity.id
_entity.type
_entity.pdbx_description
1 polymer ?
#
loop_
_entity_poly.entity_id
_entity_poly.type
_entity_poly.pdbx_seq_one_letter_code
_entity_poly.pdbx_strand_id
1 'polypeptide(L)'
;MRYAEGRGVPADLAAAAPWFQRAADLGLAPAQFRLGSLYEKGQGVKKDLAEARRWYQAAADRGNANAMHNIAVLYAEGIDGRPDFAMAAQWFTRAARHGVADSQYNLAILYARGIGIEQNLAEAYKWFAVAAQRGDKDAAKKRDDLAQRMDQQTLTAARLAAQSFVPLTPPEDAVTVPPPPGGWEDATAGQGRPKPKGRIPMEQAARL
;
A
#
# COMPACT_ATOMS: atom_id res chain seq x y z
N MET A 1 37.54 -7.95 21.57
CA MET A 1 36.61 -8.85 22.28
C MET A 1 35.40 -8.00 22.64
N ARG A 2 34.13 -8.31 22.41
CA ARG A 2 33.41 -9.51 21.95
C ARG A 2 32.05 -8.95 21.46
N TYR A 3 31.69 -9.17 20.20
CA TYR A 3 30.31 -9.02 19.75
C TYR A 3 29.52 -10.20 20.33
N ALA A 4 28.55 -9.97 21.21
CA ALA A 4 27.55 -10.96 21.54
C ALA A 4 26.32 -10.31 22.20
N GLU A 5 25.15 -10.67 21.67
CA GLU A 5 23.86 -10.75 22.37
C GLU A 5 22.98 -9.48 22.47
N GLY A 6 22.44 -9.09 21.32
CA GLY A 6 20.97 -9.10 21.11
C GLY A 6 20.07 -8.40 22.15
N ARG A 7 20.13 -7.06 22.25
CA ARG A 7 19.06 -6.24 22.85
C ARG A 7 19.20 -4.76 22.49
N GLY A 8 18.90 -4.39 21.24
CA GLY A 8 18.93 -2.98 20.78
C GLY A 8 17.61 -2.42 20.27
N VAL A 9 16.46 -3.10 20.42
CA VAL A 9 15.37 -2.96 19.44
C VAL A 9 14.11 -2.15 19.88
N PRO A 10 13.73 -2.02 21.17
CA PRO A 10 12.57 -1.17 21.54
C PRO A 10 12.89 0.30 21.89
N ALA A 11 14.06 0.56 22.48
CA ALA A 11 14.37 1.87 23.08
C ALA A 11 14.57 2.97 22.02
N ASP A 12 15.14 2.61 20.86
CA ASP A 12 15.51 3.59 19.84
C ASP A 12 14.30 4.09 19.04
N LEU A 13 13.35 3.22 18.67
CA LEU A 13 12.13 3.66 17.99
C LEU A 13 11.21 4.49 18.89
N ALA A 14 11.17 4.18 20.19
CA ALA A 14 10.46 5.00 21.17
C ALA A 14 11.11 6.39 21.30
N ALA A 15 12.45 6.46 21.27
CA ALA A 15 13.20 7.71 21.27
C ALA A 15 13.12 8.48 19.94
N ALA A 16 12.96 7.79 18.81
CA ALA A 16 12.86 8.35 17.47
C ALA A 16 11.44 8.79 17.10
N ALA A 17 10.40 8.22 17.71
CA ALA A 17 8.99 8.55 17.43
C ALA A 17 8.68 10.06 17.54
N PRO A 18 9.17 10.81 18.56
CA PRO A 18 8.98 12.26 18.62
C PRO A 18 9.61 13.03 17.44
N TRP A 19 10.71 12.54 16.87
CA TRP A 19 11.35 13.16 15.71
C TRP A 19 10.54 12.91 14.43
N PHE A 20 10.02 11.69 14.25
CA PHE A 20 9.09 11.39 13.17
C PHE A 20 7.80 12.19 13.30
N GLN A 21 7.29 12.38 14.52
CA GLN A 21 6.13 13.22 14.81
C GLN A 21 6.35 14.65 14.32
N ARG A 22 7.43 15.31 14.73
CA ARG A 22 7.75 16.67 14.28
C ARG A 22 7.87 16.77 12.76
N ALA A 23 8.54 15.82 12.12
CA ALA A 23 8.67 15.80 10.67
C ALA A 23 7.31 15.57 9.96
N ALA A 24 6.47 14.71 10.53
CA ALA A 24 5.13 14.45 10.02
C ALA A 24 4.20 15.66 10.17
N ASP A 25 4.33 16.41 11.27
CA ASP A 25 3.61 17.66 11.54
C ASP A 25 4.02 18.77 10.56
N LEU A 26 5.29 18.76 10.08
CA LEU A 26 5.77 19.64 9.01
C LEU A 26 5.25 19.25 7.61
N GLY A 27 4.41 18.22 7.51
CA GLY A 27 3.79 17.83 6.23
C GLY A 27 4.64 16.93 5.35
N LEU A 28 5.71 16.33 5.89
CA LEU A 28 6.63 15.50 5.11
C LEU A 28 6.04 14.11 4.90
N ALA A 29 5.60 13.83 3.67
CA ALA A 29 4.90 12.59 3.33
C ALA A 29 5.67 11.29 3.71
N PRO A 30 7.01 11.20 3.60
CA PRO A 30 7.75 10.03 4.07
C PRO A 30 7.71 9.85 5.59
N ALA A 31 7.72 10.95 6.35
CA ALA A 31 7.64 10.92 7.81
C ALA A 31 6.23 10.55 8.27
N GLN A 32 5.20 11.13 7.64
CA GLN A 32 3.80 10.77 7.87
C GLN A 32 3.55 9.28 7.59
N PHE A 33 4.06 8.77 6.46
CA PHE A 33 3.96 7.34 6.15
C PHE A 33 4.65 6.46 7.20
N ARG A 34 5.86 6.84 7.63
CA ARG A 34 6.58 6.08 8.66
C ARG A 34 5.85 6.11 9.99
N LEU A 35 5.35 7.26 10.42
CA LEU A 35 4.59 7.40 11.66
C LEU A 35 3.31 6.57 11.63
N GLY A 36 2.60 6.55 10.49
CA GLY A 36 1.48 5.63 10.27
C GLY A 36 1.86 4.17 10.48
N SER A 37 3.04 3.74 10.00
CA SER A 37 3.54 2.38 10.21
C SER A 37 3.91 2.08 11.66
N LEU A 38 4.44 3.07 12.41
CA LEU A 38 4.74 2.91 13.83
C LEU A 38 3.45 2.69 14.65
N TYR A 39 2.42 3.51 14.41
CA TYR A 39 1.10 3.34 15.04
C TYR A 39 0.42 2.04 14.64
N GLU A 40 0.53 1.62 13.39
CA GLU A 40 -0.03 0.36 12.91
C GLU A 40 0.59 -0.86 13.61
N LYS A 41 1.92 -0.84 13.80
CA LYS A 41 2.68 -1.95 14.39
C LYS A 41 2.83 -1.86 15.91
N GLY A 42 2.53 -0.72 16.51
CA GLY A 42 2.82 -0.45 17.92
C GLY A 42 4.32 -0.40 18.22
N GLN A 43 5.13 0.08 17.26
CA GLN A 43 6.58 0.16 17.41
C GLN A 43 6.99 1.55 17.89
N GLY A 44 7.51 1.66 19.11
CA GLY A 44 7.87 2.96 19.71
C GLY A 44 6.68 3.84 20.13
N VAL A 45 5.45 3.45 19.77
CA VAL A 45 4.18 4.07 20.18
C VAL A 45 3.17 2.96 20.50
N LYS A 46 2.11 3.27 21.26
CA LYS A 46 1.00 2.33 21.47
C LYS A 46 0.32 2.07 20.12
N LYS A 47 0.03 0.80 19.81
CA LYS A 47 -0.68 0.42 18.59
C LYS A 47 -2.03 1.14 18.52
N ASP A 48 -2.27 1.84 17.41
CA ASP A 48 -3.49 2.59 17.15
C ASP A 48 -3.75 2.66 15.64
N LEU A 49 -4.76 1.92 15.16
CA LEU A 49 -5.08 1.85 13.74
C LEU A 49 -5.79 3.12 13.23
N ALA A 50 -6.44 3.88 14.11
CA ALA A 50 -7.09 5.13 13.74
C ALA A 50 -6.04 6.22 13.48
N GLU A 51 -5.03 6.31 14.35
CA GLU A 51 -3.87 7.19 14.12
C GLU A 51 -3.05 6.71 12.90
N ALA A 52 -2.85 5.41 12.72
CA ALA A 52 -2.19 4.89 11.53
C ALA A 52 -2.90 5.34 10.23
N ARG A 53 -4.24 5.20 10.17
CA ARG A 53 -5.06 5.68 9.05
C ARG A 53 -4.90 7.18 8.84
N ARG A 54 -4.96 7.99 9.91
CA ARG A 54 -4.80 9.45 9.83
C ARG A 54 -3.45 9.84 9.23
N TRP A 55 -2.36 9.23 9.67
CA TRP A 55 -1.02 9.54 9.17
C TRP A 55 -0.79 9.04 7.74
N TYR A 56 -1.30 7.86 7.41
CA TYR A 56 -1.27 7.41 6.02
C TYR A 56 -2.11 8.33 5.12
N GLN A 57 -3.28 8.79 5.57
CA GLN A 57 -4.12 9.74 4.84
C GLN A 57 -3.35 11.03 4.52
N ALA A 58 -2.72 11.62 5.53
CA ALA A 58 -1.91 12.82 5.35
C ALA A 58 -0.78 12.61 4.32
N ALA A 59 -0.09 11.46 4.37
CA ALA A 59 0.94 11.11 3.39
C ALA A 59 0.37 10.90 1.99
N ALA A 60 -0.79 10.27 1.88
CA ALA A 60 -1.47 9.98 0.62
C ALA A 60 -1.96 11.27 -0.07
N ASP A 61 -2.48 12.23 0.68
CA ASP A 61 -2.89 13.55 0.19
C ASP A 61 -1.70 14.36 -0.38
N ARG A 62 -0.48 13.98 -0.01
CA ARG A 62 0.79 14.49 -0.55
C ARG A 62 1.40 13.59 -1.64
N GLY A 63 0.63 12.65 -2.18
CA GLY A 63 1.04 11.81 -3.31
C GLY A 63 1.82 10.55 -2.93
N ASN A 64 1.90 10.17 -1.65
CA ASN A 64 2.56 8.93 -1.25
C ASN A 64 1.70 7.71 -1.63
N ALA A 65 2.05 7.05 -2.74
CA ALA A 65 1.32 5.89 -3.25
C ALA A 65 1.35 4.66 -2.30
N ASN A 66 2.43 4.50 -1.53
CA ASN A 66 2.51 3.42 -0.54
C ASN A 66 1.56 3.68 0.65
N ALA A 67 1.38 4.95 1.02
CA ALA A 67 0.38 5.32 2.02
C ALA A 67 -1.05 5.07 1.50
N MET A 68 -1.33 5.42 0.23
CA MET A 68 -2.61 5.09 -0.42
C MET A 68 -2.91 3.59 -0.35
N HIS A 69 -1.91 2.75 -0.64
CA HIS A 69 -2.04 1.29 -0.52
C HIS A 69 -2.32 0.86 0.92
N ASN A 70 -1.57 1.36 1.90
CA ASN A 70 -1.75 0.97 3.29
C ASN A 70 -3.13 1.38 3.84
N ILE A 71 -3.66 2.55 3.46
CA ILE A 71 -5.03 2.95 3.79
C ILE A 71 -6.04 1.97 3.21
N ALA A 72 -5.89 1.61 1.93
CA ALA A 72 -6.77 0.65 1.28
C ALA A 72 -6.80 -0.69 2.03
N VAL A 73 -5.63 -1.14 2.47
CA VAL A 73 -5.52 -2.37 3.25
C VAL A 73 -6.18 -2.25 4.62
N LEU A 74 -6.00 -1.14 5.31
CA LEU A 74 -6.66 -0.93 6.59
C LEU A 74 -8.20 -0.95 6.44
N TYR A 75 -8.77 -0.33 5.40
CA TYR A 75 -10.20 -0.44 5.12
C TYR A 75 -10.65 -1.87 4.84
N ALA A 76 -9.88 -2.63 4.04
CA ALA A 76 -10.20 -4.02 3.73
C ALA A 76 -10.03 -4.99 4.92
N GLU A 77 -9.17 -4.67 5.89
CA GLU A 77 -9.05 -5.43 7.15
C GLU A 77 -10.13 -5.05 8.17
N GLY A 78 -10.70 -3.86 8.06
CA GLY A 78 -11.77 -3.38 8.93
C GLY A 78 -11.26 -2.81 10.25
N ILE A 79 -10.63 -1.62 10.20
CA ILE A 79 -10.11 -0.88 11.37
C ILE A 79 -11.12 -0.82 12.53
N ASP A 80 -12.39 -0.60 12.20
CA ASP A 80 -13.47 -0.34 13.16
C ASP A 80 -14.42 -1.55 13.29
N GLY A 81 -13.90 -2.77 13.11
CA GLY A 81 -14.58 -4.03 13.38
C GLY A 81 -15.28 -4.69 12.18
N ARG A 82 -15.37 -4.01 11.04
CA ARG A 82 -15.84 -4.59 9.76
C ARG A 82 -15.09 -4.00 8.56
N PRO A 83 -14.76 -4.81 7.54
CA PRO A 83 -14.19 -4.31 6.29
C PRO A 83 -15.10 -3.32 5.55
N ASP A 84 -14.50 -2.28 4.99
CA ASP A 84 -15.13 -1.39 4.00
C ASP A 84 -14.42 -1.57 2.64
N PHE A 85 -14.91 -2.53 1.86
CA PHE A 85 -14.32 -2.85 0.56
C PHE A 85 -14.57 -1.77 -0.50
N ALA A 86 -15.62 -0.94 -0.33
CA ALA A 86 -15.87 0.18 -1.24
C ALA A 86 -14.79 1.26 -1.06
N MET A 87 -14.48 1.63 0.19
CA MET A 87 -13.36 2.53 0.46
C MET A 87 -12.01 1.91 0.10
N ALA A 88 -11.81 0.63 0.37
CA ALA A 88 -10.60 -0.07 -0.06
C ALA A 88 -10.42 0.01 -1.59
N ALA A 89 -11.47 -0.21 -2.38
CA ALA A 89 -11.42 -0.10 -3.84
C ALA A 89 -11.03 1.30 -4.32
N GLN A 90 -11.59 2.35 -3.70
CA GLN A 90 -11.23 3.74 -4.03
C GLN A 90 -9.75 4.02 -3.78
N TRP A 91 -9.22 3.58 -2.63
CA TRP A 91 -7.83 3.78 -2.28
C TRP A 91 -6.87 2.91 -3.10
N PHE A 92 -7.22 1.64 -3.35
CA PHE A 92 -6.45 0.79 -4.26
C PHE A 92 -6.42 1.37 -5.68
N THR A 93 -7.51 1.96 -6.17
CA THR A 93 -7.54 2.64 -7.47
C THR A 93 -6.52 3.78 -7.53
N ARG A 94 -6.46 4.63 -6.50
CA ARG A 94 -5.47 5.72 -6.42
C ARG A 94 -4.04 5.17 -6.44
N ALA A 95 -3.74 4.20 -5.58
CA ALA A 95 -2.41 3.59 -5.51
C ALA A 95 -2.02 2.84 -6.79
N ALA A 96 -2.96 2.13 -7.41
CA ALA A 96 -2.78 1.38 -8.66
C ALA A 96 -2.46 2.31 -9.84
N ARG A 97 -3.12 3.49 -9.88
CA ARG A 97 -2.80 4.55 -10.85
C ARG A 97 -1.38 5.08 -10.68
N HIS A 98 -0.84 5.13 -9.47
CA HIS A 98 0.58 5.45 -9.22
C HIS A 98 1.53 4.26 -9.36
N GLY A 99 1.06 3.13 -9.88
CA GLY A 99 1.91 1.98 -10.20
C GLY A 99 2.22 1.06 -9.01
N VAL A 100 1.47 1.11 -7.91
CA VAL A 100 1.67 0.15 -6.82
C VAL A 100 1.13 -1.21 -7.25
N ALA A 101 2.03 -2.16 -7.57
CA ALA A 101 1.68 -3.48 -8.11
C ALA A 101 0.72 -4.27 -7.21
N ASP A 102 0.94 -4.26 -5.90
CA ASP A 102 0.04 -4.93 -4.95
C ASP A 102 -1.37 -4.32 -4.94
N SER A 103 -1.48 -3.01 -5.18
CA SER A 103 -2.78 -2.35 -5.32
C SER A 103 -3.45 -2.70 -6.64
N GLN A 104 -2.70 -2.82 -7.74
CA GLN A 104 -3.21 -3.29 -9.02
C GLN A 104 -3.77 -4.71 -8.88
N TYR A 105 -3.04 -5.61 -8.22
CA TYR A 105 -3.49 -6.96 -7.95
C TYR A 105 -4.75 -7.00 -7.07
N ASN A 106 -4.74 -6.29 -5.93
CA ASN A 106 -5.89 -6.29 -5.01
C ASN A 106 -7.14 -5.67 -5.67
N LEU A 107 -6.99 -4.58 -6.42
CA LEU A 107 -8.09 -3.97 -7.17
C LEU A 107 -8.65 -4.91 -8.23
N ALA A 108 -7.79 -5.64 -8.94
CA ALA A 108 -8.20 -6.63 -9.92
C ALA A 108 -9.05 -7.73 -9.27
N ILE A 109 -8.70 -8.18 -8.07
CA ILE A 109 -9.50 -9.15 -7.29
C ILE A 109 -10.87 -8.56 -6.90
N LEU A 110 -10.92 -7.30 -6.46
CA LEU A 110 -12.19 -6.65 -6.11
C LEU A 110 -13.13 -6.59 -7.31
N TYR A 111 -12.65 -6.19 -8.49
CA TYR A 111 -13.44 -6.19 -9.72
C TYR A 111 -13.81 -7.61 -10.18
N ALA A 112 -12.89 -8.57 -10.09
CA ALA A 112 -13.15 -9.95 -10.53
C ALA A 112 -14.28 -10.61 -9.73
N ARG A 113 -14.45 -10.20 -8.47
CA ARG A 113 -15.39 -10.81 -7.52
C ARG A 113 -16.60 -9.93 -7.19
N GLY A 114 -16.59 -8.65 -7.59
CA GLY A 114 -17.64 -7.70 -7.21
C GLY A 114 -17.68 -7.40 -5.71
N ILE A 115 -16.51 -7.33 -5.04
CA ILE A 115 -16.44 -7.09 -3.59
C ILE A 115 -16.30 -5.59 -3.35
N GLY A 116 -17.33 -4.98 -2.75
CA GLY A 116 -17.37 -3.54 -2.45
C GLY A 116 -17.52 -2.63 -3.68
N ILE A 117 -17.48 -3.20 -4.89
CA ILE A 117 -17.68 -2.54 -6.18
C ILE A 117 -18.40 -3.51 -7.13
N GLU A 118 -19.01 -3.01 -8.20
CA GLU A 118 -19.63 -3.86 -9.21
C GLU A 118 -18.61 -4.79 -9.89
N GLN A 119 -19.01 -6.04 -10.14
CA GLN A 119 -18.14 -7.00 -10.81
C GLN A 119 -17.86 -6.54 -12.24
N ASN A 120 -16.58 -6.52 -12.62
CA ASN A 120 -16.17 -6.15 -13.97
C ASN A 120 -14.92 -6.95 -14.39
N LEU A 121 -15.12 -7.97 -15.23
CA LEU A 121 -14.02 -8.85 -15.66
C LEU A 121 -13.02 -8.13 -16.59
N ALA A 122 -13.44 -7.11 -17.33
CA ALA A 122 -12.56 -6.33 -18.19
C ALA A 122 -11.60 -5.45 -17.37
N GLU A 123 -12.11 -4.75 -16.35
CA GLU A 123 -11.27 -3.99 -15.41
C GLU A 123 -10.37 -4.93 -14.59
N ALA A 124 -10.88 -6.07 -14.14
CA ALA A 124 -10.06 -7.08 -13.47
C ALA A 124 -8.90 -7.56 -14.36
N TYR A 125 -9.20 -7.93 -15.62
CA TYR A 125 -8.20 -8.33 -16.60
C TYR A 125 -7.15 -7.25 -16.78
N LYS A 126 -7.58 -5.99 -16.99
CA LYS A 126 -6.70 -4.85 -17.17
C LYS A 126 -5.72 -4.71 -16.01
N TRP A 127 -6.20 -4.68 -14.78
CA TRP A 127 -5.34 -4.48 -13.61
C TRP A 127 -4.40 -5.66 -13.35
N PHE A 128 -4.84 -6.91 -13.57
CA PHE A 128 -3.92 -8.05 -13.53
C PHE A 128 -2.87 -7.98 -14.65
N ALA A 129 -3.24 -7.57 -15.86
CA ALA A 129 -2.30 -7.43 -16.97
C ALA A 129 -1.25 -6.34 -16.69
N VAL A 130 -1.65 -5.20 -16.14
CA VAL A 130 -0.72 -4.13 -15.75
C VAL A 130 0.26 -4.60 -14.67
N ALA A 131 -0.21 -5.33 -13.65
CA ALA A 131 0.68 -5.91 -12.65
C ALA A 131 1.63 -6.96 -13.26
N ALA A 132 1.12 -7.82 -14.15
CA ALA A 132 1.89 -8.85 -14.83
C ALA A 132 3.02 -8.30 -15.72
N GLN A 133 2.81 -7.16 -16.38
CA GLN A 133 3.84 -6.47 -17.18
C GLN A 133 5.08 -6.09 -16.34
N ARG A 134 4.93 -6.00 -15.01
CA ARG A 134 6.02 -5.71 -14.07
C ARG A 134 6.64 -6.95 -13.43
N GLY A 135 6.36 -8.14 -13.98
CA GLY A 135 6.93 -9.41 -13.53
C GLY A 135 6.10 -10.16 -12.48
N ASP A 136 4.89 -9.69 -12.18
CA ASP A 136 3.97 -10.36 -11.26
C ASP A 136 3.39 -11.64 -11.87
N LYS A 137 3.98 -12.78 -11.52
CA LYS A 137 3.61 -14.10 -12.07
C LYS A 137 2.21 -14.55 -11.62
N ASP A 138 1.76 -14.15 -10.43
CA ASP A 138 0.42 -14.51 -9.95
C ASP A 138 -0.64 -13.70 -10.68
N ALA A 139 -0.38 -12.40 -10.89
CA ALA A 139 -1.24 -11.57 -11.72
C ALA A 139 -1.33 -12.12 -13.15
N ALA A 140 -0.22 -12.59 -13.73
CA ALA A 140 -0.21 -13.20 -15.06
C ALA A 140 -1.14 -14.42 -15.13
N LYS A 141 -1.05 -15.33 -14.15
CA LYS A 141 -1.96 -16.49 -14.06
C LYS A 141 -3.42 -16.06 -13.97
N LYS A 142 -3.75 -15.14 -13.06
CA LYS A 142 -5.14 -14.65 -12.89
C LYS A 142 -5.69 -13.95 -14.13
N ARG A 143 -4.85 -13.17 -14.82
CA ARG A 143 -5.19 -12.56 -16.12
C ARG A 143 -5.54 -13.63 -17.16
N ASP A 144 -4.73 -14.68 -17.25
CA ASP A 144 -4.91 -15.74 -18.25
C ASP A 144 -6.14 -16.61 -17.94
N ASP A 145 -6.38 -16.92 -16.67
CA ASP A 145 -7.62 -17.58 -16.21
C ASP A 145 -8.87 -16.76 -16.56
N LEU A 146 -8.82 -15.44 -16.40
CA LEU A 146 -9.93 -14.55 -16.78
C LEU A 146 -10.13 -14.49 -18.29
N ALA A 147 -9.06 -14.48 -19.08
CA ALA A 147 -9.16 -14.45 -20.54
C ALA A 147 -9.95 -15.63 -21.10
N GLN A 148 -9.84 -16.81 -20.48
CA GLN A 148 -10.58 -18.01 -20.89
C GLN A 148 -12.09 -17.91 -20.67
N ARG A 149 -12.54 -16.97 -19.82
CA ARG A 149 -13.95 -16.82 -19.41
C ARG A 149 -14.65 -15.65 -20.09
N MET A 150 -13.90 -14.83 -20.84
CA MET A 150 -14.39 -13.61 -21.48
C MET A 150 -14.68 -13.87 -22.97
N ASP A 151 -15.66 -13.18 -23.52
CA ASP A 151 -15.85 -13.14 -24.97
C ASP A 151 -14.72 -12.35 -25.65
N GLN A 152 -14.56 -12.57 -26.95
CA GLN A 152 -13.45 -12.03 -27.73
C GLN A 152 -13.46 -10.49 -27.80
N GLN A 153 -14.64 -9.87 -27.85
CA GLN A 153 -14.77 -8.42 -27.95
C GLN A 153 -14.33 -7.76 -26.64
N THR A 154 -14.86 -8.24 -25.51
CA THR A 154 -14.51 -7.75 -24.18
C THR A 154 -13.03 -7.97 -23.88
N LEU A 155 -12.48 -9.14 -24.23
CA LEU A 155 -11.06 -9.45 -24.03
C LEU A 155 -10.15 -8.54 -24.85
N THR A 156 -10.52 -8.24 -26.09
CA THR A 156 -9.75 -7.33 -26.97
C THR A 156 -9.73 -5.93 -26.40
N ALA A 157 -10.88 -5.41 -25.97
CA ALA A 157 -10.98 -4.11 -25.34
C ALA A 157 -10.14 -4.03 -24.05
N ALA A 158 -10.23 -5.03 -23.18
CA ALA A 158 -9.47 -5.10 -21.94
C ALA A 158 -7.95 -5.17 -22.17
N ARG A 159 -7.51 -5.93 -23.17
CA ARG A 159 -6.10 -5.99 -23.60
C ARG A 159 -5.60 -4.65 -24.10
N LEU A 160 -6.38 -3.93 -24.91
CA LEU A 160 -6.01 -2.62 -25.40
C LEU A 160 -5.88 -1.63 -24.23
N ALA A 161 -6.86 -1.62 -23.33
CA ALA A 161 -6.85 -0.76 -22.15
C ALA A 161 -5.66 -1.03 -21.22
N ALA A 162 -5.22 -2.29 -21.09
CA ALA A 162 -4.03 -2.66 -20.33
C ALA A 162 -2.72 -2.23 -21.01
N GLN A 163 -2.65 -2.32 -22.34
CA GLN A 163 -1.47 -1.92 -23.12
C GLN A 163 -1.29 -0.40 -23.15
N SER A 164 -2.39 0.36 -23.17
CA SER A 164 -2.37 1.82 -23.18
C SER A 164 -2.28 2.45 -21.79
N PHE A 165 -2.23 1.64 -20.72
CA PHE A 165 -2.21 2.18 -19.36
C PHE A 165 -0.84 2.79 -19.02
N VAL A 166 -0.85 4.07 -18.66
CA VAL A 166 0.33 4.79 -18.18
C VAL A 166 0.11 5.18 -16.71
N PRO A 167 0.99 4.72 -15.78
CA PRO A 167 0.91 5.12 -14.39
C PRO A 167 1.15 6.63 -14.21
N LEU A 168 0.48 7.22 -13.23
CA LEU A 168 0.77 8.55 -12.73
C LEU A 168 2.13 8.54 -12.02
N THR A 169 3.12 9.25 -12.55
CA THR A 169 4.37 9.50 -11.85
C THR A 169 4.18 10.59 -10.79
N PRO A 170 4.73 10.43 -9.57
CA PRO A 170 4.76 11.53 -8.62
C PRO A 170 5.71 12.64 -9.12
N PRO A 171 5.47 13.91 -8.77
CA PRO A 171 6.41 15.01 -9.04
C PRO A 171 7.75 14.76 -8.31
N GLU A 172 8.87 15.14 -8.96
CA GLU A 172 10.26 14.88 -8.55
C GLU A 172 10.69 15.55 -7.23
N ASP A 173 9.94 16.52 -6.72
CA ASP A 173 10.36 17.37 -5.61
C ASP A 173 9.99 16.79 -4.23
N ALA A 174 10.61 15.67 -3.88
CA ALA A 174 10.61 15.19 -2.50
C ALA A 174 11.66 15.97 -1.68
N VAL A 175 11.20 17.00 -0.95
CA VAL A 175 11.99 17.75 0.03
C VAL A 175 12.72 16.78 0.98
N THR A 176 14.04 16.88 1.06
CA THR A 176 14.87 16.09 1.96
C THR A 176 14.92 16.73 3.35
N VAL A 177 14.87 15.90 4.38
CA VAL A 177 14.83 16.30 5.79
C VAL A 177 16.25 16.23 6.36
N PRO A 178 16.70 17.22 7.16
CA PRO A 178 17.92 17.06 7.94
C PRO A 178 17.76 15.93 8.97
N PRO A 179 18.76 15.05 9.14
CA PRO A 179 18.67 13.91 10.05
C PRO A 179 18.52 14.35 11.52
N PRO A 180 17.98 13.49 12.40
CA PRO A 180 18.10 13.71 13.84
C PRO A 180 19.60 13.70 14.24
N PRO A 181 19.97 14.25 15.43
CA PRO A 181 21.31 14.08 15.97
C PRO A 181 21.68 12.59 16.04
N GLY A 182 22.77 12.17 15.38
CA GLY A 182 23.14 10.76 15.19
C GLY A 182 22.79 10.16 13.80
N GLY A 183 22.19 10.93 12.90
CA GLY A 183 21.87 10.43 11.56
C GLY A 183 20.58 9.58 11.54
N TRP A 184 20.06 9.30 10.34
CA TRP A 184 19.01 8.29 10.16
C TRP A 184 19.54 6.87 10.37
N GLU A 185 20.85 6.70 10.25
CA GLU A 185 21.55 5.43 10.30
C GLU A 185 21.51 4.83 11.70
N ASP A 186 21.69 5.61 12.76
CA ASP A 186 21.61 5.10 14.13
C ASP A 186 20.17 4.75 14.52
N ALA A 187 19.20 5.65 14.29
CA ALA A 187 17.78 5.45 14.65
C ALA A 187 17.05 4.36 13.84
N THR A 188 17.64 3.89 12.73
CA THR A 188 17.06 2.85 11.86
C THR A 188 18.04 1.71 11.55
N ALA A 189 19.20 1.67 12.22
CA ALA A 189 20.21 0.64 12.03
C ALA A 189 19.59 -0.74 12.26
N GLY A 190 19.43 -1.50 11.16
CA GLY A 190 18.88 -2.85 11.16
C GLY A 190 17.44 -3.00 10.66
N GLN A 191 16.68 -1.91 10.47
CA GLN A 191 15.33 -1.98 9.88
C GLN A 191 15.17 -0.90 8.82
N GLY A 192 15.40 -1.29 7.56
CA GLY A 192 15.31 -0.42 6.37
C GLY A 192 13.97 0.32 6.22
N ARG A 193 13.83 1.11 5.16
CA ARG A 193 12.62 1.92 4.90
C ARG A 193 11.33 1.10 5.10
N PRO A 194 10.31 1.62 5.81
CA PRO A 194 9.05 0.90 6.02
C PRO A 194 8.50 0.47 4.67
N LYS A 195 8.25 -0.83 4.52
CA LYS A 195 7.66 -1.38 3.31
C LYS A 195 6.14 -1.21 3.38
N PRO A 196 5.47 -0.93 2.25
CA PRO A 196 4.01 -1.01 2.20
C PRO A 196 3.55 -2.42 2.61
N LYS A 197 2.27 -2.53 2.98
CA LYS A 197 1.62 -3.82 3.18
C LYS A 197 1.65 -4.65 1.90
N GLY A 198 1.54 -5.95 2.05
CA GLY A 198 1.40 -6.88 0.92
C GLY A 198 -0.06 -7.04 0.49
N ARG A 199 -0.27 -7.97 -0.45
CA ARG A 199 -1.61 -8.37 -0.90
C ARG A 199 -2.45 -8.90 0.24
N ILE A 200 -3.76 -8.66 0.16
CA ILE A 200 -4.72 -9.19 1.14
C ILE A 200 -5.26 -10.51 0.63
N PRO A 201 -5.32 -11.56 1.49
CA PRO A 201 -6.01 -12.79 1.15
C PRO A 201 -7.53 -12.55 1.14
N MET A 202 -8.06 -12.04 0.02
CA MET A 202 -9.49 -11.77 -0.18
C MET A 202 -10.31 -13.06 -0.41
N GLU A 203 -9.73 -14.24 -0.17
CA GLU A 203 -10.30 -15.54 -0.50
C GLU A 203 -11.63 -15.81 0.22
N GLN A 204 -11.83 -15.24 1.41
CA GLN A 204 -12.99 -15.48 2.28
C GLN A 204 -14.02 -14.33 2.27
N ALA A 205 -13.73 -13.21 1.61
CA ALA A 205 -14.56 -11.99 1.66
C ALA A 205 -15.92 -12.11 0.94
N ALA A 206 -16.17 -13.21 0.23
CA ALA A 206 -17.44 -13.46 -0.49
C ALA A 206 -18.49 -14.22 0.35
N ARG A 207 -18.30 -14.35 1.67
CA ARG A 207 -19.22 -15.08 2.58
C ARG A 207 -19.96 -14.20 3.59
N LEU A 208 -19.91 -12.88 3.45
CA LEU A 208 -20.75 -11.94 4.22
C LEU A 208 -21.87 -11.43 3.31
#